data_AF-A0A1Y5KI05-F1
#
_entry.id   AF-A0A1Y5KI05-F1
#
_cell.length_a   1.000
_cell.length_b   1.000
_cell.length_c   1.000
_cell.angle_alpha   90.00
_cell.angle_beta   90.00
_cell.angle_gamma   90.00
#
_symmetry.space_group_name_H-M   'P 1'
#
loop_
_entity.id
_entity.type
_entity.pdbx_description
1 polymer ?
#
loop_
_entity_poly.entity_id
_entity_poly.type
_entity_poly.pdbx_seq_one_letter_code
_entity_poly.pdbx_strand_id
1 'polypeptide(L)'
;MASLVHHFRQGAYAQFQCYAEADLLKLPDSISFLQAASFELLKCVLFRIEQFGDLCGNRIAICGLGSAGLLAMQAAKLMGAAQLIGVDIQQSRRYFAKELNLGEVMHPDELAKHKVDFGYECVGAAQALQALIDHPTIVQAGILQVRVPLVVIKQQIVELMNKGLNTVCLQASRQVCRA
;
A
#
# COMPACT_ATOMS: atom_id res chain seq x y z
N MET A 1 18.22 -5.54 9.19
CA MET A 1 17.40 -6.71 9.57
C MET A 1 15.97 -6.25 9.74
N ALA A 2 15.03 -6.80 8.97
CA ALA A 2 13.60 -6.51 9.03
C ALA A 2 12.88 -7.74 9.63
N SER A 3 12.43 -7.65 10.88
CA SER A 3 11.70 -8.72 11.56
C SER A 3 10.20 -8.49 11.50
N LEU A 4 9.46 -9.58 11.33
CA LEU A 4 8.07 -9.60 10.87
C LEU A 4 7.05 -9.93 11.96
N VAL A 5 7.48 -10.09 13.23
CA VAL A 5 6.59 -10.52 14.33
C VAL A 5 6.89 -9.77 15.63
N HIS A 6 6.24 -8.62 15.85
CA HIS A 6 6.47 -7.78 17.05
C HIS A 6 5.24 -7.50 17.92
N HIS A 7 4.11 -8.21 17.75
CA HIS A 7 2.94 -7.94 18.59
C HIS A 7 3.16 -8.20 20.10
N PHE A 8 4.15 -9.02 20.46
CA PHE A 8 4.50 -9.33 21.87
C PHE A 8 6.01 -9.30 22.15
N ARG A 9 6.82 -8.69 21.28
CA ARG A 9 8.30 -8.63 21.42
C ARG A 9 8.80 -7.19 21.34
N GLN A 10 9.92 -6.90 21.99
CA GLN A 10 10.62 -5.62 21.87
C GLN A 10 10.98 -5.35 20.39
N GLY A 11 10.90 -4.08 19.99
CA GLY A 11 11.22 -3.63 18.62
C GLY A 11 12.71 -3.46 18.39
N ALA A 12 13.10 -2.99 17.19
CA ALA A 12 14.49 -2.95 16.74
C ALA A 12 15.24 -1.62 17.03
N TYR A 13 14.68 -0.70 17.83
CA TYR A 13 15.38 0.54 18.22
C TYR A 13 16.33 0.30 19.39
N ALA A 14 17.32 -0.57 19.16
CA ALA A 14 18.35 -0.96 20.12
C ALA A 14 19.66 -1.30 19.38
N GLN A 15 20.79 -1.31 20.09
CA GLN A 15 22.08 -1.71 19.50
C GLN A 15 22.11 -3.21 19.18
N PHE A 16 21.37 -4.02 19.94
CA PHE A 16 21.26 -5.46 19.77
C PHE A 16 19.82 -5.91 19.98
N GLN A 17 19.39 -6.91 19.22
CA GLN A 17 18.08 -7.53 19.35
C GLN A 17 18.18 -9.01 18.96
N CYS A 18 17.64 -9.90 19.79
CA CYS A 18 17.59 -11.32 19.49
C CYS A 18 16.44 -11.62 18.51
N TYR A 19 16.75 -12.37 17.46
CA TYR A 19 15.81 -12.88 16.45
C TYR A 19 16.00 -14.37 16.25
N ALA A 20 14.93 -15.07 15.88
CA ALA A 20 15.06 -16.45 15.41
C ALA A 20 15.68 -16.43 14.01
N GLU A 21 16.53 -17.40 13.70
CA GLU A 21 17.19 -17.49 12.39
C GLU A 21 16.19 -17.47 11.22
N ALA A 22 15.04 -18.12 11.39
CA ALA A 22 13.96 -18.17 10.41
C ALA A 22 13.28 -16.81 10.13
N ASP A 23 13.44 -15.82 11.03
CA ASP A 23 12.88 -14.47 10.87
C ASP A 23 13.84 -13.53 10.13
N LEU A 24 15.01 -14.01 9.72
CA LEU A 24 16.09 -13.21 9.15
C LEU A 24 16.20 -13.42 7.64
N LEU A 25 16.38 -12.31 6.92
CA LEU A 25 16.73 -12.32 5.50
C LEU A 25 18.23 -12.08 5.34
N LYS A 26 18.92 -13.01 4.68
CA LYS A 26 20.31 -12.82 4.27
C LYS A 26 20.37 -11.79 3.14
N LEU A 27 21.13 -10.73 3.33
CA LEU A 27 21.32 -9.68 2.33
C LEU A 27 22.54 -10.00 1.45
N PRO A 28 22.49 -9.70 0.14
CA PRO A 28 23.69 -9.65 -0.69
C PRO A 28 24.66 -8.57 -0.19
N ASP A 29 25.96 -8.79 -0.35
CA ASP A 29 27.00 -7.83 0.07
C ASP A 29 26.91 -6.47 -0.65
N SER A 30 26.24 -6.44 -1.81
CA SER A 30 25.99 -5.20 -2.58
C SER A 30 24.94 -4.28 -1.96
N ILE A 31 24.18 -4.75 -0.96
CA ILE A 31 23.09 -3.99 -0.34
C ILE A 31 23.52 -3.50 1.04
N SER A 32 23.57 -2.18 1.20
CA SER A 32 23.87 -1.56 2.49
C SER A 32 22.74 -1.76 3.50
N PHE A 33 23.07 -1.72 4.79
CA PHE A 33 22.06 -1.79 5.85
C PHE A 33 21.03 -0.65 5.79
N LEU A 34 21.43 0.53 5.33
CA LEU A 34 20.53 1.67 5.18
C LEU A 34 19.47 1.40 4.09
N GLN A 35 19.87 0.81 2.95
CA GLN A 35 18.93 0.40 1.90
C GLN A 35 18.02 -0.72 2.39
N ALA A 36 18.56 -1.68 3.13
CA ALA A 36 17.79 -2.80 3.68
C ALA A 36 16.80 -2.39 4.78
N ALA A 37 16.95 -1.20 5.38
CA ALA A 37 16.03 -0.72 6.41
C ALA A 37 14.59 -0.60 5.90
N SER A 38 14.41 -0.28 4.61
CA SER A 38 13.09 -0.16 3.97
C SER A 38 12.51 -1.49 3.50
N PHE A 39 13.22 -2.62 3.64
CA PHE A 39 12.77 -3.91 3.08
C PHE A 39 11.53 -4.44 3.78
N GLU A 40 11.34 -4.14 5.06
CA GLU A 40 10.11 -4.50 5.79
C GLU A 40 8.89 -3.85 5.13
N LEU A 41 8.96 -2.53 4.92
CA LEU A 41 7.91 -1.77 4.25
C LEU A 41 7.74 -2.20 2.79
N LEU A 42 8.84 -2.50 2.08
CA LEU A 42 8.78 -3.02 0.72
C LEU A 42 8.03 -4.35 0.67
N LYS A 43 8.28 -5.26 1.62
CA LYS A 43 7.60 -6.55 1.70
C LYS A 43 6.09 -6.38 1.79
N CYS A 44 5.59 -5.52 2.69
CA CYS A 44 4.15 -5.36 2.83
C CYS A 44 3.52 -4.71 1.58
N VAL A 45 4.26 -3.82 0.89
CA VAL A 45 3.84 -3.23 -0.38
C VAL A 45 3.77 -4.29 -1.49
N LEU A 46 4.82 -5.09 -1.67
CA LEU A 46 4.86 -6.14 -2.69
C LEU A 46 3.73 -7.16 -2.48
N PHE A 47 3.53 -7.61 -1.25
CA PHE A 47 2.46 -8.55 -0.90
C PHE A 47 1.06 -8.02 -1.28
N ARG A 48 0.86 -6.70 -1.33
CA ARG A 48 -0.43 -6.10 -1.74
C ARG A 48 -0.51 -5.93 -3.25
N ILE A 49 0.56 -5.51 -3.90
CA ILE A 49 0.56 -5.33 -5.34
C ILE A 49 0.37 -6.67 -6.06
N GLU A 50 0.93 -7.76 -5.53
CA GLU A 50 0.71 -9.12 -6.04
C GLU A 50 -0.77 -9.53 -6.06
N GLN A 51 -1.63 -8.91 -5.24
CA GLN A 51 -3.06 -9.22 -5.19
C GLN A 51 -3.84 -8.64 -6.38
N PHE A 52 -3.26 -7.68 -7.13
CA PHE A 52 -3.85 -7.25 -8.39
C PHE A 52 -3.72 -8.30 -9.50
N GLY A 53 -2.85 -9.30 -9.34
CA GLY A 53 -2.51 -10.25 -10.39
C GLY A 53 -1.62 -9.60 -11.45
N ASP A 54 -2.00 -9.70 -12.72
CA ASP A 54 -1.20 -9.17 -13.82
C ASP A 54 -1.41 -7.66 -13.99
N LEU A 55 -0.35 -6.89 -13.80
CA LEU A 55 -0.34 -5.44 -14.05
C LEU A 55 0.09 -5.09 -15.48
N CYS A 56 0.56 -6.05 -16.27
CA CYS A 56 1.03 -5.81 -17.62
C CYS A 56 -0.10 -5.22 -18.49
N GLY A 57 0.16 -4.06 -19.10
CA GLY A 57 -0.84 -3.38 -19.93
C GLY A 57 -1.90 -2.59 -19.17
N ASN A 58 -1.98 -2.73 -17.84
CA ASN A 58 -2.99 -2.08 -17.02
C ASN A 58 -2.54 -0.72 -16.48
N ARG A 59 -3.51 0.14 -16.18
CA ARG A 59 -3.32 1.47 -15.60
C ARG A 59 -3.64 1.43 -14.12
N ILE A 60 -2.75 1.94 -13.29
CA ILE A 60 -2.90 1.91 -11.84
C ILE A 60 -2.75 3.31 -11.22
N ALA A 61 -3.70 3.66 -10.36
CA ALA A 61 -3.63 4.83 -9.49
C ALA A 61 -3.12 4.43 -8.10
N ILE A 62 -2.17 5.19 -7.57
CA ILE A 62 -1.62 5.01 -6.22
C ILE A 62 -1.91 6.27 -5.42
N CYS A 63 -2.82 6.14 -4.45
CA CYS A 63 -3.24 7.23 -3.56
C CYS A 63 -2.34 7.27 -2.32
N GLY A 64 -1.66 8.40 -2.12
CA GLY A 64 -0.67 8.65 -1.08
C GLY A 64 0.74 8.42 -1.59
N LEU A 65 1.57 9.48 -1.60
CA LEU A 65 2.96 9.49 -2.07
C LEU A 65 3.94 9.65 -0.91
N GLY A 66 3.62 8.99 0.21
CA GLY A 66 4.59 8.72 1.29
C GLY A 66 5.51 7.54 0.94
N SER A 67 6.30 7.08 1.91
CA SER A 67 7.24 5.97 1.73
C SER A 67 6.60 4.73 1.10
N ALA A 68 5.46 4.28 1.62
CA ALA A 68 4.73 3.12 1.08
C ALA A 68 4.26 3.32 -0.36
N GLY A 69 3.72 4.50 -0.68
CA GLY A 69 3.21 4.81 -2.02
C GLY A 69 4.31 4.94 -3.07
N LEU A 70 5.45 5.52 -2.71
CA LEU A 70 6.60 5.60 -3.61
C LEU A 70 7.21 4.22 -3.87
N LEU A 71 7.26 3.34 -2.86
CA LEU A 71 7.62 1.94 -3.06
C LEU A 71 6.59 1.23 -3.95
N ALA A 72 5.30 1.53 -3.78
CA ALA A 72 4.24 0.96 -4.59
C ALA A 72 4.34 1.39 -6.07
N MET A 73 4.68 2.65 -6.34
CA MET A 73 4.88 3.14 -7.71
C MET A 73 6.04 2.42 -8.39
N GLN A 74 7.15 2.23 -7.67
CA GLN A 74 8.31 1.50 -8.18
C GLN A 74 7.97 0.03 -8.46
N ALA A 75 7.33 -0.64 -7.51
CA ALA A 75 6.93 -2.05 -7.65
C ALA A 75 5.96 -2.25 -8.82
N ALA A 76 4.93 -1.41 -8.94
CA ALA A 76 3.97 -1.50 -10.05
C ALA A 76 4.63 -1.25 -11.41
N LYS A 77 5.62 -0.34 -11.50
CA LYS A 77 6.43 -0.13 -12.71
C LYS A 77 7.23 -1.38 -13.09
N LEU A 78 7.88 -2.00 -12.11
CA LEU A 78 8.65 -3.23 -12.30
C LEU A 78 7.76 -4.42 -12.69
N MET A 79 6.50 -4.42 -12.27
CA MET A 79 5.50 -5.43 -12.64
C MET A 79 4.82 -5.16 -13.98
N GLY A 80 5.23 -4.13 -14.73
CA GLY A 80 4.80 -3.91 -16.10
C GLY A 80 3.54 -3.04 -16.27
N ALA A 81 3.12 -2.30 -15.24
CA ALA A 81 2.03 -1.33 -15.38
C ALA A 81 2.28 -0.39 -16.57
N ALA A 82 1.32 -0.32 -17.50
CA ALA A 82 1.43 0.51 -18.70
C ALA A 82 1.32 2.01 -18.38
N GLN A 83 0.54 2.35 -17.35
CA GLN A 83 0.39 3.72 -16.87
C GLN A 83 0.35 3.73 -15.34
N LEU A 84 1.11 4.66 -14.77
CA LEU A 84 1.21 4.88 -13.33
C LEU A 84 0.77 6.29 -13.01
N ILE A 85 -0.23 6.42 -12.13
CA ILE A 85 -0.72 7.71 -11.65
C ILE A 85 -0.51 7.78 -10.14
N GLY A 86 0.39 8.66 -9.71
CA GLY A 86 0.61 8.99 -8.31
C GLY A 86 -0.29 10.14 -7.85
N VAL A 87 -0.96 9.98 -6.72
CA VAL A 87 -1.92 10.97 -6.21
C VAL A 87 -1.60 11.33 -4.77
N ASP A 88 -1.42 12.61 -4.45
CA ASP A 88 -1.25 13.07 -3.06
C ASP A 88 -1.75 14.51 -2.92
N ILE A 89 -2.30 14.87 -1.75
CA ILE A 89 -2.73 16.24 -1.43
C ILE A 89 -1.55 17.19 -1.25
N GLN A 90 -0.41 16.67 -0.78
CA GLN A 90 0.76 17.47 -0.43
C GLN A 90 1.62 17.72 -1.67
N GLN A 91 1.74 18.99 -2.04
CA GLN A 91 2.49 19.40 -3.23
C GLN A 91 3.98 18.98 -3.18
N SER A 92 4.61 19.04 -2.01
CA SER A 92 6.01 18.62 -1.84
C SER A 92 6.23 17.14 -2.17
N ARG A 93 5.31 16.26 -1.75
CA ARG A 93 5.36 14.83 -2.09
C ARG A 93 5.15 14.60 -3.58
N ARG A 94 4.25 15.36 -4.20
CA ARG A 94 4.04 15.31 -5.66
C ARG A 94 5.30 15.72 -6.42
N TYR A 95 5.99 16.78 -5.99
CA TYR A 95 7.25 17.19 -6.62
C TYR A 95 8.33 16.13 -6.50
N PHE A 96 8.52 15.59 -5.30
CA PHE A 96 9.49 14.52 -5.10
C PHE A 96 9.18 13.28 -5.96
N ALA A 97 7.90 12.87 -6.06
CA ALA A 97 7.49 11.77 -6.91
C ALA A 97 7.75 12.03 -8.41
N LYS A 98 7.60 13.28 -8.87
CA LYS A 98 7.93 13.68 -10.26
C LYS A 98 9.41 13.54 -10.55
N GLU A 99 10.30 13.89 -9.61
CA GLU A 99 11.75 13.74 -9.77
C GLU A 99 12.17 12.27 -9.98
N LEU A 100 11.41 11.33 -9.42
CA LEU A 100 11.66 9.89 -9.61
C LEU A 100 11.24 9.36 -10.99
N ASN A 101 10.53 10.15 -11.80
CA ASN A 101 10.12 9.79 -13.17
C ASN A 101 9.44 8.41 -13.28
N LEU A 102 8.59 8.07 -12.30
CA LEU A 102 7.90 6.78 -12.23
C LEU A 102 6.62 6.74 -13.06
N GLY A 103 5.93 7.88 -13.17
CA GLY A 103 4.66 8.03 -13.86
C GLY A 103 4.11 9.46 -13.72
N GLU A 104 2.84 9.63 -14.07
CA GLU A 104 2.13 10.90 -13.89
C GLU A 104 1.85 11.15 -12.41
N VAL A 105 1.82 12.41 -12.00
CA VAL A 105 1.58 12.79 -10.61
C VAL A 105 0.66 13.99 -10.53
N MET A 106 -0.43 13.86 -9.77
CA MET A 106 -1.53 14.84 -9.74
C MET A 106 -2.17 15.00 -8.35
N HIS A 107 -2.97 16.06 -8.20
CA HIS A 107 -3.83 16.25 -7.04
C HIS A 107 -5.04 15.29 -7.11
N PRO A 108 -5.63 14.85 -5.97
CA PRO A 108 -6.81 13.98 -5.97
C PRO A 108 -7.98 14.48 -6.82
N ASP A 109 -8.22 15.79 -6.87
CA ASP A 109 -9.30 16.39 -7.67
C ASP A 109 -9.16 16.17 -9.18
N GLU A 110 -7.96 15.81 -9.64
CA GLU A 110 -7.65 15.55 -11.04
C GLU A 110 -7.85 14.06 -11.40
N LEU A 111 -7.87 13.16 -10.41
CA LEU A 111 -7.97 11.71 -10.61
C LEU A 111 -9.29 11.32 -11.27
N ALA A 112 -10.41 11.98 -10.93
CA ALA A 112 -11.73 11.66 -11.47
C ALA A 112 -11.83 11.79 -13.01
N LYS A 113 -10.89 12.49 -13.64
CA LYS A 113 -10.80 12.63 -15.11
C LYS A 113 -10.09 11.45 -15.78
N HIS A 114 -9.48 10.56 -14.99
CA HIS A 114 -8.69 9.45 -15.46
C HIS A 114 -9.42 8.14 -15.19
N LYS A 115 -9.41 7.25 -16.19
CA LYS A 115 -9.85 5.87 -15.99
C LYS A 115 -8.63 5.04 -15.64
N VAL A 116 -8.71 4.32 -14.53
CA VAL A 116 -7.71 3.33 -14.14
C VAL A 116 -8.36 1.97 -13.98
N ASP A 117 -7.56 0.94 -14.16
CA ASP A 117 -7.97 -0.46 -14.06
C ASP A 117 -7.77 -0.94 -12.62
N PHE A 118 -6.77 -0.39 -11.92
CA PHE A 118 -6.45 -0.68 -10.53
C PHE A 118 -6.27 0.57 -9.68
N GLY A 119 -6.75 0.53 -8.43
CA GLY A 119 -6.53 1.55 -7.41
C GLY A 119 -5.78 0.97 -6.20
N TYR A 120 -4.71 1.63 -5.75
CA TYR A 120 -3.93 1.26 -4.58
C TYR A 120 -3.95 2.38 -3.53
N GLU A 121 -4.56 2.13 -2.38
CA GLU A 121 -4.76 3.14 -1.33
C GLU A 121 -3.69 3.01 -0.23
N CYS A 122 -2.86 4.03 -0.02
CA CYS A 122 -1.77 4.09 0.98
C CYS A 122 -1.97 5.12 2.10
N VAL A 123 -3.04 5.93 2.07
CA VAL A 123 -3.26 7.03 3.02
C VAL A 123 -3.95 6.53 4.29
N GLY A 124 -4.85 5.54 4.17
CA GLY A 124 -5.70 5.10 5.27
C GLY A 124 -6.81 6.11 5.60
N ALA A 125 -7.23 6.91 4.62
CA ALA A 125 -8.27 7.92 4.77
C ALA A 125 -9.49 7.60 3.89
N ALA A 126 -10.70 7.79 4.44
CA ALA A 126 -11.94 7.51 3.72
C ALA A 126 -12.05 8.32 2.41
N GLN A 127 -11.57 9.56 2.40
CA GLN A 127 -11.55 10.42 1.22
C GLN A 127 -10.65 9.85 0.10
N ALA A 128 -9.51 9.26 0.46
CA ALA A 128 -8.62 8.65 -0.51
C ALA A 128 -9.22 7.38 -1.13
N LEU A 129 -9.94 6.58 -0.33
CA LEU A 129 -10.70 5.44 -0.83
C LEU A 129 -11.86 5.89 -1.73
N GLN A 130 -12.57 6.94 -1.35
CA GLN A 130 -13.67 7.50 -2.12
C GLN A 130 -13.21 7.95 -3.51
N ALA A 131 -11.99 8.48 -3.64
CA ALA A 131 -11.42 8.85 -4.93
C ALA A 131 -11.18 7.65 -5.85
N LEU A 132 -11.16 6.41 -5.32
CA LEU A 132 -10.94 5.19 -6.08
C LEU A 132 -12.22 4.37 -6.34
N ILE A 133 -13.34 4.70 -5.68
CA ILE A 133 -14.54 3.85 -5.63
C ILE A 133 -15.19 3.58 -6.99
N ASP A 134 -14.99 4.48 -7.94
CA ASP A 134 -15.56 4.39 -9.28
C ASP A 134 -14.68 3.55 -10.24
N HIS A 135 -13.60 2.94 -9.74
CA HIS A 135 -12.68 2.09 -10.50
C HIS A 135 -12.88 0.61 -10.19
N PRO A 136 -12.68 -0.29 -11.18
CA PRO A 136 -13.19 -1.66 -11.13
C PRO A 136 -12.46 -2.59 -10.15
N THR A 137 -11.22 -2.30 -9.75
CA THR A 137 -10.49 -3.11 -8.77
C THR A 137 -9.67 -2.23 -7.84
N ILE A 138 -9.85 -2.41 -6.52
CA ILE A 138 -9.22 -1.57 -5.50
C ILE A 138 -8.56 -2.46 -4.44
N VAL A 139 -7.25 -2.30 -4.26
CA VAL A 139 -6.51 -2.89 -3.14
C VAL A 139 -6.19 -1.80 -2.13
N GLN A 140 -6.66 -1.99 -0.90
CA GLN A 140 -6.40 -1.08 0.20
C GLN A 140 -5.19 -1.58 1.03
N ALA A 141 -4.13 -0.78 1.05
CA ALA A 141 -2.92 -1.05 1.85
C ALA A 141 -2.81 -0.16 3.10
N GLY A 142 -3.52 0.98 3.14
CA GLY A 142 -3.57 1.88 4.29
C GLY A 142 -4.26 1.27 5.52
N ILE A 143 -3.71 1.54 6.71
CA ILE A 143 -4.39 1.27 7.98
C ILE A 143 -5.42 2.40 8.15
N LEU A 144 -6.71 2.10 8.05
CA LEU A 144 -7.77 3.06 8.37
C LEU A 144 -7.68 3.38 9.88
N GLN A 145 -6.97 4.45 10.24
CA GLN A 145 -6.85 4.94 11.63
C GLN A 145 -7.99 5.90 12.01
N VAL A 146 -9.12 5.82 11.33
CA VAL A 146 -10.30 6.57 11.76
C VAL A 146 -11.00 5.70 12.80
N ARG A 147 -11.29 6.29 13.96
CA ARG A 147 -12.21 5.72 14.97
C ARG A 147 -13.65 5.78 14.41
N VAL A 148 -13.87 5.25 13.20
CA VAL A 148 -15.20 5.08 12.62
C VAL A 148 -15.83 3.89 13.32
N PRO A 149 -17.09 3.98 13.79
CA PRO A 149 -17.80 2.81 14.27
C PRO A 149 -17.71 1.71 13.21
N LEU A 150 -17.42 0.47 13.63
CA LEU A 150 -17.34 -0.73 12.78
C LEU A 150 -18.54 -0.89 11.83
N VAL A 151 -19.68 -0.27 12.17
CA VAL A 151 -20.89 -0.18 11.35
C VAL A 151 -20.66 0.56 10.04
N VAL A 152 -19.95 1.69 10.04
CA VAL A 152 -19.69 2.51 8.84
C VAL A 152 -18.70 1.82 7.91
N ILE A 153 -17.67 1.17 8.48
CA ILE A 153 -16.71 0.36 7.72
C ILE A 153 -17.44 -0.84 7.08
N LYS A 154 -18.32 -1.52 7.83
CA LYS A 154 -19.18 -2.56 7.26
C LYS A 154 -20.08 -2.01 6.15
N GLN A 155 -20.63 -0.81 6.30
CA GLN A 155 -21.54 -0.23 5.31
C GLN A 155 -20.83 0.12 4.01
N GLN A 156 -19.65 0.75 4.08
CA GLN A 156 -18.82 1.04 2.90
C GLN A 156 -18.29 -0.25 2.25
N ILE A 157 -17.83 -1.23 3.04
CA ILE A 157 -17.40 -2.53 2.49
C ILE A 157 -18.57 -3.28 1.85
N VAL A 158 -19.76 -3.27 2.47
CA VAL A 158 -20.97 -3.87 1.89
C VAL A 158 -21.41 -3.13 0.63
N GLU A 159 -21.29 -1.80 0.58
CA GLU A 159 -21.54 -1.00 -0.63
C GLU A 159 -20.56 -1.34 -1.75
N LEU A 160 -19.27 -1.48 -1.43
CA LEU A 160 -18.22 -1.88 -2.37
C LEU A 160 -18.47 -3.31 -2.89
N MET A 161 -18.84 -4.24 -2.00
CA MET A 161 -19.22 -5.62 -2.36
C MET A 161 -20.49 -5.66 -3.22
N ASN A 162 -21.51 -4.86 -2.89
CA ASN A 162 -22.75 -4.75 -3.66
C ASN A 162 -22.53 -4.12 -5.04
N LYS A 163 -21.47 -3.32 -5.21
CA LYS A 163 -21.01 -2.79 -6.51
C LYS A 163 -20.11 -3.78 -7.30
N GLY A 164 -19.86 -4.98 -6.77
CA GLY A 164 -19.04 -6.00 -7.42
C GLY A 164 -17.53 -5.74 -7.35
N LEU A 165 -17.08 -4.85 -6.47
CA LEU A 165 -15.66 -4.51 -6.33
C LEU A 165 -14.95 -5.55 -5.45
N ASN A 166 -13.88 -6.14 -5.99
CA ASN A 166 -12.97 -6.99 -5.23
C ASN A 166 -12.12 -6.10 -4.31
N THR A 167 -12.46 -6.09 -3.03
CA THR A 167 -11.73 -5.36 -1.99
C THR A 167 -10.98 -6.34 -1.10
N VAL A 168 -9.64 -6.34 -1.18
CA VAL A 168 -8.81 -7.16 -0.27
C VAL A 168 -8.34 -6.28 0.90
N CYS A 169 -9.12 -6.29 1.97
CA CYS A 169 -8.79 -5.63 3.23
C CYS A 169 -8.19 -6.66 4.20
N LEU A 170 -6.90 -6.57 4.50
CA LEU A 170 -6.39 -7.21 5.73
C LEU A 170 -6.75 -6.29 6.91
N GLN A 171 -7.97 -6.43 7.44
CA GLN A 171 -8.09 -6.31 8.88
C GLN A 171 -7.20 -7.41 9.46
N ALA A 172 -6.30 -7.05 10.38
CA ALA A 172 -5.64 -8.04 11.23
C ALA A 172 -6.75 -8.97 11.74
N SER A 173 -6.74 -10.21 11.24
CA SER A 173 -7.80 -11.17 11.56
C SER A 173 -7.86 -11.28 13.07
N ARG A 174 -8.96 -10.82 13.66
CA ARG A 174 -9.34 -11.31 14.99
C ARG A 174 -9.42 -12.82 14.85
N GLN A 175 -8.48 -13.54 15.46
CA GLN A 175 -8.85 -14.77 16.13
C GLN A 175 -9.97 -14.39 17.10
N VAL A 176 -11.21 -14.49 16.65
CA VAL A 176 -12.37 -14.59 17.53
C VAL A 176 -12.43 -16.06 17.94
N CYS A 177 -12.33 -16.25 19.25
CA CYS A 177 -12.54 -17.46 20.02
C CYS A 177 -13.27 -18.59 19.27
N ARG A 178 -12.67 -19.78 19.28
CA ARG A 178 -13.44 -21.03 19.26
C ARG A 178 -13.33 -21.67 20.64
N ALA A 179 -14.52 -21.82 21.26
CA ALA A 179 -14.92 -22.62 22.41
C ALA A 179 -14.11 -22.44 23.71
#